data_AF-A0A447QK80-F1
#
_entry.id   AF-A0A447QK80-F1
#
_cell.length_a   1.000
_cell.length_b   1.000
_cell.length_c   1.000
_cell.angle_alpha   90.00
_cell.angle_beta   90.00
_cell.angle_gamma   90.00
#
_symmetry.space_group_name_H-M   'P 1'
#
loop_
_entity.id
_entity.type
_entity.pdbx_description
1 polymer ?
#
loop_
_entity_poly.entity_id
_entity_poly.type
_entity_poly.pdbx_seq_one_letter_code
_entity_poly.pdbx_strand_id
1 'polypeptide(L)'
;MLVFTLPSFDRVFKVIKDRFAPQKEVTPAQVVACYQLVKEHDRVGRMADTQEYENFVIDKARISPELLAELEREVPDKLEDLGDRIIIRHLYMERRMTPLNLYLEQADERQTHDAIEEYGNAIKQLAAANIFPAICCLKTLA
;
A
#
# COMPACT_ATOMS: atom_id res chain seq x y z
N MET A 1 0.92 0.97 7.30
CA MET A 1 1.87 0.56 6.24
C MET A 1 2.94 1.62 6.12
N LEU A 2 4.20 1.20 5.94
CA LEU A 2 5.27 2.00 5.36
C LEU A 2 5.32 1.63 3.88
N VAL A 3 5.30 2.63 2.99
CA VAL A 3 5.24 2.42 1.54
C VAL A 3 6.39 3.15 0.86
N PHE A 4 7.12 2.47 -0.01
CA PHE A 4 8.23 3.04 -0.77
C PHE A 4 8.28 2.49 -2.20
N THR A 5 9.00 3.17 -3.08
CA THR A 5 9.17 2.78 -4.48
C THR A 5 10.49 3.33 -5.02
N LEU A 6 10.96 2.77 -6.12
CA LEU A 6 11.97 3.40 -6.95
C LEU A 6 11.28 4.39 -7.91
N PRO A 7 11.94 5.52 -8.28
CA PRO A 7 11.34 6.50 -9.18
C PRO A 7 10.92 5.91 -10.53
N SER A 8 11.74 5.03 -11.10
CA SER A 8 11.54 4.38 -12.40
C SER A 8 10.75 3.07 -12.35
N PHE A 9 10.28 2.64 -11.18
CA PHE A 9 9.59 1.36 -11.03
C PHE A 9 8.07 1.56 -10.95
N ASP A 10 7.34 0.64 -11.58
CA ASP A 10 5.89 0.65 -11.73
C ASP A 10 5.18 -0.06 -10.57
N ARG A 11 5.91 -0.38 -9.49
CA ARG A 11 5.39 -1.05 -8.30
C ARG A 11 5.85 -0.38 -7.02
N VAL A 12 5.00 -0.45 -6.01
CA VAL A 12 5.29 0.00 -4.65
C VAL A 12 5.52 -1.21 -3.74
N PHE A 13 6.40 -1.04 -2.76
CA PHE A 13 6.62 -1.98 -1.67
C PHE A 13 5.88 -1.48 -0.43
N LYS A 14 5.10 -2.35 0.19
CA LYS A 14 4.30 -2.05 1.38
C LYS A 14 4.71 -2.97 2.52
N VAL A 15 5.22 -2.39 3.60
CA VAL A 15 5.60 -3.12 4.83
C VAL A 15 4.59 -2.77 5.92
N ILE A 16 4.12 -3.78 6.67
CA ILE A 16 3.26 -3.56 7.82
C ILE A 16 4.12 -2.97 8.96
N LYS A 17 3.72 -1.81 9.48
CA LYS A 17 4.43 -1.13 10.59
C LYS A 17 4.39 -2.00 11.85
N ASP A 18 5.44 -1.95 12.67
CA ASP A 18 5.48 -2.68 13.93
C ASP A 18 4.50 -2.12 14.95
N ARG A 19 4.34 -0.79 14.94
CA ARG A 19 3.40 -0.07 15.78
C ARG A 19 2.46 0.77 14.92
N PHE A 20 1.17 0.68 15.21
CA PHE A 20 0.18 1.57 14.61
C PHE A 20 -0.01 2.81 15.49
N ALA A 21 -0.59 3.86 14.90
CA ALA A 21 -0.95 5.05 15.67
C ALA A 21 -1.89 4.66 16.83
N PRO A 22 -1.77 5.26 18.03
CA PRO A 22 -2.51 4.84 19.22
C PRO A 22 -4.03 4.80 19.06
N GLN A 23 -4.56 5.59 18.12
CA GLN A 23 -5.98 5.69 17.82
C GLN A 23 -6.51 4.50 16.99
N LYS A 24 -5.65 3.62 16.48
CA LYS A 24 -6.03 2.47 15.65
C LYS A 24 -5.97 1.18 16.46
N GLU A 25 -7.12 0.60 16.73
CA GLU A 25 -7.26 -0.76 17.32
C GLU A 25 -7.09 -1.84 16.24
N VAL A 26 -5.96 -1.80 15.52
CA VAL A 26 -5.65 -2.75 14.44
C VAL A 26 -4.34 -3.46 14.75
N THR A 27 -4.32 -4.79 14.58
CA THR A 27 -3.13 -5.62 14.77
C THR A 27 -2.47 -5.96 13.42
N PRO A 28 -1.17 -6.29 13.40
CA PRO A 28 -0.51 -6.73 12.16
C PRO A 28 -1.19 -7.96 11.54
N ALA A 29 -1.64 -8.91 12.38
CA ALA A 29 -2.33 -10.12 11.94
C ALA A 29 -3.67 -9.82 11.23
N GLN A 30 -4.45 -8.85 11.75
CA GLN A 30 -5.66 -8.38 11.07
C GLN A 30 -5.34 -7.75 9.71
N VAL A 31 -4.24 -6.98 9.60
CA VAL A 31 -3.82 -6.43 8.31
C VAL A 31 -3.49 -7.56 7.33
N VAL A 32 -2.72 -8.57 7.73
CA VAL A 32 -2.42 -9.75 6.89
C VAL A 32 -3.70 -10.45 6.45
N ALA A 33 -4.65 -10.68 7.36
CA ALA A 33 -5.93 -11.30 7.04
C ALA A 33 -6.72 -10.48 6.00
N CYS A 34 -6.68 -9.15 6.05
CA CYS A 34 -7.30 -8.30 5.04
C CYS A 34 -6.64 -8.45 3.66
N TYR A 35 -5.30 -8.49 3.59
CA TYR A 35 -4.60 -8.73 2.31
C TYR A 35 -4.94 -10.11 1.74
N GLN A 36 -5.01 -11.14 2.59
CA GLN A 36 -5.41 -12.49 2.17
C GLN A 36 -6.86 -12.51 1.66
N LEU A 37 -7.78 -11.84 2.37
CA LEU A 37 -9.18 -11.74 1.94
C LEU A 37 -9.30 -11.12 0.55
N VAL A 38 -8.60 -10.03 0.28
CA VAL A 38 -8.60 -9.36 -1.04
C VAL A 38 -8.01 -10.25 -2.13
N LYS A 39 -7.00 -11.05 -1.80
CA LYS A 39 -6.36 -11.99 -2.74
C LYS A 39 -7.28 -13.15 -3.14
N GLU A 40 -8.12 -13.61 -2.22
CA GLU A 40 -9.04 -14.73 -2.42
C GLU A 40 -10.42 -14.30 -2.96
N HIS A 41 -10.81 -13.04 -2.76
CA HIS A 41 -12.09 -12.51 -3.23
C HIS A 41 -12.07 -12.07 -4.69
N ASP A 42 -13.26 -12.03 -5.31
CA ASP A 42 -13.43 -11.32 -6.57
C ASP A 42 -13.18 -9.83 -6.33
N ARG A 43 -12.15 -9.32 -7.01
CA ARG A 43 -11.70 -7.94 -6.88
C ARG A 43 -12.52 -6.97 -7.69
N VAL A 44 -13.35 -7.46 -8.62
CA VAL A 44 -14.22 -6.68 -9.52
C VAL A 44 -13.50 -5.52 -10.24
N GLY A 45 -12.19 -5.64 -10.42
CA GLY A 45 -11.34 -4.57 -10.97
C GLY A 45 -11.13 -3.34 -10.06
N ARG A 46 -11.53 -3.41 -8.79
CA ARG A 46 -11.51 -2.28 -7.82
C ARG A 46 -10.52 -2.46 -6.67
N MET A 47 -9.88 -3.61 -6.58
CA MET A 47 -8.80 -3.87 -5.62
C MET A 47 -7.57 -4.33 -6.37
N ALA A 48 -6.42 -3.70 -6.09
CA ALA A 48 -5.17 -4.04 -6.74
C ALA A 48 -4.69 -5.44 -6.35
N ASP A 49 -4.03 -6.11 -7.29
CA ASP A 49 -3.34 -7.36 -6.99
C ASP A 49 -2.10 -7.12 -6.13
N THR A 50 -1.86 -8.02 -5.19
CA THR A 50 -0.71 -7.94 -4.29
C THR A 50 0.10 -9.21 -4.35
N GLN A 51 1.42 -9.03 -4.45
CA GLN A 51 2.38 -10.12 -4.42
C GLN A 51 3.10 -10.08 -3.08
N GLU A 52 3.02 -11.17 -2.34
CA GLU A 52 3.61 -11.31 -1.01
C GLU A 52 5.03 -11.87 -1.13
N TYR A 53 5.96 -11.25 -0.39
CA TYR A 53 7.35 -11.68 -0.34
C TYR A 53 7.79 -11.84 1.11
N GLU A 54 8.56 -12.89 1.35
CA GLU A 54 9.24 -13.13 2.62
C GLU A 54 10.76 -12.99 2.43
N ASN A 55 11.42 -12.48 3.47
CA ASN A 55 12.88 -12.30 3.52
C ASN A 55 13.43 -11.59 2.28
N PHE A 56 12.81 -10.47 1.91
CA PHE A 56 13.18 -9.69 0.74
C PHE A 56 14.50 -8.96 0.97
N VAL A 57 15.48 -9.21 0.11
CA VAL A 57 16.85 -8.70 0.26
C VAL A 57 17.04 -7.44 -0.58
N ILE A 58 17.59 -6.38 0.03
CA ILE A 58 17.92 -5.12 -0.65
C ILE A 58 19.36 -4.73 -0.33
N ASP A 59 20.12 -4.34 -1.35
CA ASP A 59 21.44 -3.72 -1.15
C ASP A 59 21.26 -2.34 -0.51
N LYS A 60 21.94 -2.08 0.62
CA LYS A 60 21.83 -0.78 1.32
C LYS A 60 22.23 0.40 0.45
N ALA A 61 23.16 0.19 -0.49
CA ALA A 61 23.57 1.20 -1.48
C ALA A 61 22.43 1.68 -2.40
N ARG A 62 21.31 0.94 -2.48
CA ARG A 62 20.12 1.30 -3.27
C ARG A 62 19.04 1.99 -2.44
N ILE A 63 19.23 2.09 -1.13
CA ILE A 63 18.28 2.69 -0.19
C ILE A 63 18.77 4.10 0.11
N SER A 64 17.90 5.10 -0.06
CA SER A 64 18.27 6.46 0.33
C SER A 64 18.43 6.53 1.86
N PRO A 65 19.35 7.36 2.40
CA PRO A 65 19.54 7.48 3.84
C PRO A 65 18.24 7.79 4.61
N GLU A 66 17.36 8.59 4.00
CA GLU A 66 16.07 8.97 4.58
C GLU A 66 15.12 7.78 4.67
N LEU A 67 15.08 6.93 3.63
CA LEU A 67 14.25 5.72 3.64
C LEU A 67 14.77 4.70 4.64
N LEU A 68 16.10 4.54 4.76
CA LEU A 68 16.69 3.61 5.72
C LEU A 68 16.34 4.03 7.16
N ALA A 69 16.49 5.31 7.48
CA ALA A 69 16.12 5.84 8.80
C ALA A 69 14.62 5.64 9.11
N GLU A 70 13.74 5.81 8.11
CA GLU A 70 12.30 5.57 8.28
C GLU A 70 11.98 4.09 8.48
N LEU A 71 12.67 3.19 7.78
CA LEU A 71 12.54 1.74 7.95
C LEU A 71 12.95 1.32 9.37
N GLU A 72 14.14 1.75 9.82
CA GLU A 72 14.65 1.46 11.17
C GLU A 72 13.74 2.00 12.28
N ARG A 73 13.06 3.12 12.02
CA ARG A 73 12.14 3.74 12.98
C ARG A 73 10.80 3.01 13.07
N GLU A 74 10.22 2.62 11.94
CA GLU A 74 8.81 2.19 11.86
C GLU A 74 8.62 0.67 11.78
N VAL A 75 9.64 -0.06 11.31
CA VAL A 75 9.61 -1.52 11.12
C VAL A 75 10.85 -2.27 11.63
N PRO A 76 11.53 -1.87 12.73
CA PRO A 76 12.76 -2.52 13.20
C PRO A 76 12.63 -4.03 13.43
N ASP A 77 11.48 -4.53 13.92
CA ASP A 77 11.27 -5.96 14.21
C ASP A 77 11.23 -6.83 12.94
N LYS A 78 11.08 -6.19 11.77
CA LYS A 78 11.03 -6.83 10.45
C LYS A 78 12.32 -6.67 9.66
N LEU A 79 13.30 -5.95 10.19
CA LEU A 79 14.58 -5.74 9.54
C LEU A 79 15.63 -6.69 10.10
N GLU A 80 16.48 -7.18 9.22
CA GLU A 80 17.69 -7.90 9.60
C GLU A 80 18.87 -7.35 8.80
N ASP A 81 19.91 -6.95 9.53
CA ASP A 81 21.11 -6.35 8.97
C ASP A 81 22.14 -7.43 8.62
N LEU A 82 22.55 -7.47 7.34
CA LEU A 82 23.56 -8.37 6.81
C LEU A 82 24.85 -7.63 6.38
N GLY A 83 25.11 -6.45 6.93
CA GLY A 83 26.24 -5.59 6.55
C GLY A 83 25.89 -4.71 5.36
N ASP A 84 26.23 -5.15 4.14
CA ASP A 84 25.99 -4.38 2.90
C ASP A 84 24.54 -4.48 2.40
N ARG A 85 23.76 -5.39 3.00
CA ARG A 85 22.37 -5.70 2.64
C ARG A 85 21.48 -5.64 3.86
N ILE A 86 20.19 -5.46 3.60
CA ILE A 86 19.14 -5.57 4.60
C ILE A 86 18.09 -6.57 4.11
N ILE A 87 17.56 -7.37 5.02
CA ILE A 87 16.40 -8.22 4.79
C ILE A 87 15.18 -7.53 5.38
N ILE A 88 14.09 -7.48 4.60
CA ILE A 88 12.76 -7.17 5.08
C ILE A 88 11.98 -8.49 5.18
N ARG A 89 11.66 -8.92 6.39
CA ARG A 89 11.06 -10.24 6.67
C ARG A 89 9.76 -10.49 5.92
N HIS A 90 8.95 -9.45 5.76
CA HIS A 90 7.65 -9.54 5.11
C HIS A 90 7.26 -8.23 4.44
N LEU A 91 6.86 -8.28 3.17
CA LEU A 91 6.32 -7.14 2.44
C LEU A 91 5.34 -7.57 1.36
N TYR A 92 4.51 -6.63 0.92
CA TYR A 92 3.70 -6.75 -0.29
C TYR A 92 4.25 -5.86 -1.39
N MET A 93 4.20 -6.35 -2.61
CA MET A 93 4.44 -5.56 -3.81
C MET A 93 3.13 -5.40 -4.59
N GLU A 94 2.82 -4.16 -4.98
CA GLU A 94 1.57 -3.81 -5.65
C GLU A 94 1.85 -2.85 -6.81
N ARG A 95 0.98 -2.83 -7.82
CA ARG A 95 1.08 -1.86 -8.91
C ARG A 95 1.07 -0.43 -8.36
N ARG A 96 1.99 0.40 -8.84
CA ARG A 96 2.03 1.83 -8.54
C ARG A 96 0.95 2.53 -9.35
N MET A 97 0.13 3.30 -8.66
CA MET A 97 -0.95 4.10 -9.22
C MET A 97 -0.86 5.51 -8.63
N THR A 98 -1.45 6.49 -9.31
CA THR A 98 -1.47 7.88 -8.82
C THR A 98 -2.58 8.00 -7.78
N PRO A 99 -2.27 8.36 -6.52
CA PRO A 99 -3.32 8.57 -5.51
C PRO A 99 -4.36 9.57 -6.01
N LEU A 100 -5.64 9.23 -5.85
CA LEU A 100 -6.75 10.01 -6.40
C LEU A 100 -6.74 11.46 -5.90
N ASN A 101 -6.36 11.70 -4.65
CA ASN A 101 -6.22 13.07 -4.15
C ASN A 101 -5.17 13.89 -4.94
N LEU A 102 -4.05 13.28 -5.34
CA LEU A 102 -3.01 13.95 -6.13
C LEU A 102 -3.43 14.12 -7.59
N TYR A 103 -4.18 13.15 -8.13
CA TYR A 103 -4.77 13.27 -9.46
C TYR A 103 -5.72 14.48 -9.53
N LEU A 104 -6.60 14.63 -8.54
CA LEU A 104 -7.58 15.71 -8.47
C LEU A 104 -6.96 17.10 -8.30
N GLU A 105 -5.75 17.22 -7.74
CA GLU A 105 -5.03 18.50 -7.65
C GLU A 105 -4.60 19.05 -9.02
N GLN A 106 -4.50 18.20 -10.05
CA GLN A 106 -4.03 18.55 -11.39
C GLN A 106 -5.11 18.39 -12.47
N ALA A 107 -6.25 17.80 -12.11
CA ALA A 107 -7.34 17.52 -13.02
C ALA A 107 -8.08 18.79 -13.43
N ASP A 108 -8.47 18.89 -14.69
CA ASP A 108 -9.45 19.89 -15.14
C ASP A 108 -10.87 19.54 -14.65
N GLU A 109 -11.84 20.41 -14.95
CA GLU A 109 -13.23 20.23 -14.51
C GLU A 109 -13.85 18.91 -15.02
N ARG A 110 -13.58 18.56 -16.28
CA ARG A 110 -14.12 17.33 -16.88
C ARG A 110 -13.45 16.10 -16.29
N GLN A 111 -12.13 16.10 -16.20
CA GLN A 111 -11.35 15.03 -15.57
C GLN A 111 -11.74 14.81 -14.12
N THR A 112 -12.04 15.89 -13.39
CA THR A 112 -12.51 15.84 -12.01
C THR A 112 -13.88 15.17 -11.94
N HIS A 113 -14.83 15.58 -12.78
CA HIS A 113 -16.15 14.96 -12.84
C HIS A 113 -16.04 13.45 -13.10
N ASP A 114 -15.30 13.06 -14.14
CA ASP A 114 -15.12 11.67 -14.54
C ASP A 114 -14.47 10.83 -13.41
N ALA A 115 -13.48 11.39 -12.72
CA ALA A 115 -12.80 10.70 -11.61
C ALA A 115 -13.69 10.52 -10.38
N ILE A 116 -14.54 11.50 -10.05
CA ILE A 116 -15.49 11.41 -8.95
C ILE A 116 -16.63 10.43 -9.27
N GLU A 117 -17.12 10.42 -10.51
CA GLU A 117 -18.09 9.42 -10.97
C GLU A 117 -17.51 8.01 -10.85
N GLU A 118 -16.28 7.82 -11.33
CA GLU A 118 -15.60 6.52 -11.29
C GLU A 118 -15.33 6.06 -9.85
N TYR A 119 -14.99 6.99 -8.96
CA TYR A 119 -14.87 6.71 -7.54
C TYR A 119 -16.21 6.22 -6.94
N GLY A 120 -17.32 6.87 -7.27
CA GLY A 120 -18.65 6.42 -6.84
C GLY A 120 -19.01 5.03 -7.36
N ASN A 121 -18.65 4.75 -8.62
CA ASN A 121 -18.84 3.43 -9.23
C ASN A 121 -17.98 2.36 -8.56
N ALA A 122 -16.73 2.66 -8.21
CA ALA A 122 -15.86 1.75 -7.48
C ALA A 122 -16.46 1.33 -6.14
N ILE A 123 -17.02 2.27 -5.36
CA ILE A 123 -17.69 1.96 -4.09
C ILE A 123 -18.90 1.05 -4.32
N LYS A 124 -19.76 1.36 -5.30
CA LYS A 124 -20.96 0.56 -5.61
C LYS A 124 -20.59 -0.87 -5.99
N GLN A 125 -19.56 -1.03 -6.81
CA GLN A 125 -19.11 -2.34 -7.30
C GLN A 125 -18.46 -3.16 -6.19
N LEU A 126 -17.64 -2.55 -5.32
CA LEU A 126 -17.11 -3.21 -4.12
C LEU A 126 -18.24 -3.68 -3.21
N ALA A 127 -19.23 -2.82 -2.94
CA ALA A 127 -20.38 -3.17 -2.11
C ALA A 127 -21.21 -4.32 -2.72
N ALA A 128 -21.40 -4.32 -4.04
CA ALA A 128 -22.05 -5.41 -4.76
C ALA A 128 -21.27 -6.74 -4.67
N ALA A 129 -19.94 -6.68 -4.54
CA ALA A 129 -19.06 -7.82 -4.30
C ALA A 129 -18.95 -8.21 -2.81
N ASN A 130 -19.84 -7.68 -1.95
CA ASN A 130 -19.83 -7.90 -0.50
C ASN A 130 -18.54 -7.42 0.20
N ILE A 131 -17.87 -6.42 -0.38
CA ILE A 131 -16.70 -5.76 0.20
C ILE A 131 -17.10 -4.33 0.59
N PHE A 132 -17.09 -4.02 1.88
CA PHE A 132 -17.28 -2.66 2.35
C PHE A 132 -15.92 -2.00 2.65
N PRO A 133 -15.48 -0.99 1.87
CA PRO A 133 -14.23 -0.30 2.15
C PRO A 133 -14.34 0.51 3.45
N ALA A 134 -13.62 0.09 4.49
CA ALA A 134 -13.67 0.71 5.81
C ALA A 134 -13.15 2.17 5.84
N ILE A 135 -12.41 2.60 4.81
CA ILE A 135 -11.91 3.97 4.65
C ILE A 135 -12.19 4.44 3.21
N CYS A 136 -13.24 5.22 3.02
CA CYS A 136 -13.59 5.90 1.77
C CYS A 136 -12.86 7.26 1.65
N CYS A 137 -11.53 7.27 1.82
CA CYS A 137 -10.73 8.49 1.70
C CYS A 137 -9.99 8.52 0.36
N LEU A 138 -9.97 9.68 -0.30
CA LEU A 138 -9.29 9.88 -1.59
C LEU A 138 -7.78 9.55 -1.56
N LYS A 139 -7.17 9.48 -0.37
CA LYS A 139 -5.75 9.14 -0.17
C LYS A 139 -5.44 7.65 -0.32
N THR A 140 -6.44 6.79 -0.16
CA THR A 140 -6.27 5.32 -0.18
C THR A 140 -6.71 4.69 -1.50
N LEU A 141 -7.20 5.50 -2.43
CA LEU A 141 -7.65 5.08 -3.76
C LEU A 141 -6.69 5.62 -4.81
N ALA A 142 -6.49 4.85 -5.87
CA ALA A 142 -5.57 5.17 -6.94
C ALA A 142 -6.06 4.58 -8.25
#